data_AF-A0A7V9SDM6-F1
#
_entry.id   AF-A0A7V9SDM6-F1
#
_cell.length_a   1.000
_cell.length_b   1.000
_cell.length_c   1.000
_cell.angle_alpha   90.00
_cell.angle_beta   90.00
_cell.angle_gamma   90.00
#
_symmetry.space_group_name_H-M   'P 1'
#
loop_
_entity.id
_entity.type
_entity.pdbx_description
1 polymer ?
#
loop_
_entity_poly.entity_id
_entity_poly.type
_entity_poly.pdbx_seq_one_letter_code
_entity_poly.pdbx_strand_id
1 'polypeptide(L)'
;MNETFDTIVVGLGAMGSAAAYHLTKRGQNVLGIDMFRPGHDQGSSHGYHRMIRKSSFQVDGYVPLAERAFALWHELEEESGQTLLHITGEVWLLYENGKTGNRAGVERSIARGFRVVLSEQDLAGRFPGCRLHEGMIALYEAGAGYL
;
A
#
# COMPACT_ATOMS: atom_id res chain seq x y z
N MET A 1 -0.13 2.79 42.86
CA MET A 1 -0.64 1.51 42.32
C MET A 1 0.19 1.22 41.08
N ASN A 2 0.77 0.03 40.96
CA ASN A 2 1.45 -0.36 39.72
C ASN A 2 0.37 -0.85 38.75
N GLU A 3 0.20 -0.14 37.64
CA GLU A 3 -0.63 -0.63 36.54
C GLU A 3 0.18 -1.67 35.74
N THR A 4 -0.44 -2.82 35.48
CA THR A 4 0.15 -3.91 34.70
C THR A 4 -0.61 -4.06 33.39
N PHE A 5 0.12 -4.15 32.28
CA PHE A 5 -0.41 -4.33 30.93
C PHE A 5 0.13 -5.63 30.33
N ASP A 6 -0.66 -6.29 29.50
CA ASP A 6 -0.23 -7.50 28.77
C ASP A 6 0.77 -7.15 27.67
N THR A 7 0.62 -5.97 27.06
CA THR A 7 1.52 -5.46 26.02
C THR A 7 1.63 -3.95 26.06
N ILE A 8 2.84 -3.43 25.84
CA ILE A 8 3.11 -2.00 25.67
C ILE A 8 3.56 -1.78 24.23
N VAL A 9 2.88 -0.88 23.51
CA VAL A 9 3.25 -0.45 22.16
C VAL A 9 3.87 0.94 22.26
N VAL A 10 5.16 1.04 21.91
CA VAL A 10 5.90 2.31 21.89
C VAL A 10 5.99 2.82 20.44
N GLY A 11 5.34 3.95 20.19
CA GLY A 11 5.05 4.51 18.88
C GLY A 11 3.69 4.03 18.35
N LEU A 12 2.72 4.94 18.25
CA LEU A 12 1.36 4.75 17.72
C LEU A 12 1.18 5.39 16.32
N GLY A 13 2.23 5.38 15.50
CA GLY A 13 2.12 5.61 14.05
C GLY A 13 1.34 4.49 13.33
N ALA A 14 1.41 4.43 12.00
CA ALA A 14 0.64 3.45 11.22
C ALA A 14 0.79 1.98 11.70
N MET A 15 2.02 1.53 11.98
CA MET A 15 2.25 0.15 12.41
C MET A 15 1.81 -0.10 13.85
N GLY A 16 2.12 0.82 14.76
CA GLY A 16 1.83 0.65 16.19
C GLY A 16 0.35 0.78 16.53
N SER A 17 -0.36 1.71 15.88
CA SER A 17 -1.82 1.83 16.02
C SER A 17 -2.54 0.60 15.50
N ALA A 18 -2.15 0.06 14.34
CA ALA A 18 -2.68 -1.20 13.82
C ALA A 18 -2.40 -2.38 14.75
N ALA A 19 -1.18 -2.46 15.32
CA ALA A 19 -0.82 -3.48 16.29
C ALA A 19 -1.68 -3.38 17.56
N ALA A 20 -1.81 -2.19 18.14
CA ALA A 20 -2.62 -1.94 19.32
C ALA A 20 -4.09 -2.32 19.08
N TYR A 21 -4.68 -1.87 17.97
CA TYR A 21 -6.04 -2.21 17.56
C TYR A 21 -6.26 -3.73 17.50
N HIS A 22 -5.39 -4.47 16.81
CA HIS A 22 -5.53 -5.93 16.70
C HIS A 22 -5.24 -6.67 18.01
N LEU A 23 -4.35 -6.17 18.87
CA LEU A 23 -4.10 -6.75 20.20
C LEU A 23 -5.30 -6.56 21.12
N THR A 24 -5.89 -5.36 21.15
CA THR A 24 -7.09 -5.07 21.93
C THR A 24 -8.31 -5.86 21.43
N LYS A 25 -8.48 -6.05 20.12
CA LYS A 25 -9.54 -6.95 19.59
C LYS A 25 -9.40 -8.40 20.04
N ARG A 26 -8.21 -8.84 20.43
CA ARG A 26 -7.96 -10.17 21.02
C ARG A 26 -8.11 -10.19 22.55
N GLY A 27 -8.61 -9.11 23.15
CA GLY A 27 -8.89 -9.01 24.58
C GLY A 27 -7.68 -8.69 25.46
N GLN A 28 -6.55 -8.28 24.88
CA GLN A 28 -5.38 -7.90 25.67
C GLN A 28 -5.52 -6.50 26.27
N ASN A 29 -4.99 -6.32 27.48
CA ASN A 29 -4.81 -5.01 28.10
C ASN A 29 -3.55 -4.34 27.53
N VAL A 30 -3.73 -3.37 26.65
CA VAL A 30 -2.64 -2.75 25.88
C VAL A 30 -2.42 -1.30 26.29
N LEU A 31 -1.18 -0.94 26.62
CA LEU A 31 -0.76 0.45 26.77
C LEU A 31 -0.10 0.94 25.49
N GLY A 32 -0.72 1.91 24.82
CA GLY A 32 -0.12 2.64 23.70
C GLY A 32 0.57 3.92 24.17
N ILE A 33 1.82 4.13 23.77
CA ILE A 33 2.60 5.32 24.09
C ILE A 33 3.08 5.93 22.78
N ASP A 34 2.82 7.22 22.55
CA ASP A 34 3.41 7.97 21.46
C ASP A 34 3.93 9.32 21.96
N MET A 35 4.96 9.83 21.27
CA MET A 35 5.57 11.12 21.57
C MET A 35 4.65 12.27 21.17
N PHE A 36 3.81 12.07 20.15
CA PHE A 36 2.94 13.06 19.54
C PHE A 36 1.48 12.60 19.53
N ARG A 37 0.58 13.51 19.14
CA ARG A 37 -0.84 13.20 18.96
C ARG A 37 -1.06 12.46 17.63
N PRO A 38 -2.07 11.57 17.53
CA PRO A 38 -2.44 10.95 16.26
C PRO A 38 -2.63 11.98 15.13
N GLY A 39 -2.14 11.66 13.93
CA GLY A 39 -2.23 12.54 12.76
C GLY A 39 -1.19 13.66 12.69
N HIS A 40 -0.17 13.65 13.55
CA HIS A 40 0.94 14.61 13.49
C HIS A 40 1.80 14.47 12.22
N ASP A 41 2.55 15.53 11.90
CA ASP A 41 3.43 15.63 10.73
C ASP A 41 4.90 15.29 11.00
N GLN A 42 5.23 14.88 12.22
CA GLN A 42 6.61 14.55 12.64
C GLN A 42 7.03 13.09 12.39
N GLY A 43 6.16 12.29 11.76
CA GLY A 43 6.38 10.86 11.50
C GLY A 43 6.34 10.51 10.01
N SER A 44 6.30 9.22 9.66
CA SER A 44 6.26 8.78 8.24
C SER A 44 4.84 8.55 7.70
N SER A 45 3.82 8.81 8.51
CA SER A 45 2.40 8.57 8.18
C SER A 45 1.64 9.84 7.78
N HIS A 46 2.29 11.01 7.79
CA HIS A 46 1.67 12.29 7.46
C HIS A 46 1.30 12.44 5.98
N GLY A 47 0.54 13.47 5.62
CA GLY A 47 0.00 13.64 4.27
C GLY A 47 -1.24 12.76 4.05
N TYR A 48 -1.97 13.03 2.97
CA TYR A 48 -3.34 12.55 2.84
C TYR A 48 -3.46 11.11 2.37
N HIS A 49 -2.55 10.64 1.52
CA HIS A 49 -2.73 9.37 0.82
C HIS A 49 -1.51 8.45 0.88
N ARG A 50 -1.75 7.15 0.75
CA ARG A 50 -0.71 6.12 0.57
C ARG A 50 -1.07 5.14 -0.52
N MET A 51 -0.16 4.92 -1.46
CA MET A 51 -0.33 3.92 -2.51
C MET A 51 -0.38 2.50 -1.91
N ILE A 52 -1.27 1.67 -2.42
CA ILE A 52 -1.37 0.25 -2.12
C ILE A 52 -1.51 -0.57 -3.41
N ARG A 53 -0.81 -1.70 -3.49
CA ARG A 53 -0.80 -2.61 -4.65
C ARG A 53 -0.38 -4.01 -4.23
N LYS A 54 -0.74 -5.02 -5.02
CA LYS A 54 -0.36 -6.42 -4.76
C LYS A 54 0.97 -6.76 -5.41
N SER A 55 1.29 -6.18 -6.57
CA SER A 55 2.57 -6.45 -7.20
C SER A 55 3.74 -5.92 -6.36
N SER A 56 4.71 -6.80 -6.08
CA SER A 56 6.00 -6.42 -5.54
C SER A 56 7.09 -6.81 -6.52
N PHE A 57 7.93 -5.84 -6.86
CA PHE A 57 9.06 -6.09 -7.75
C PHE A 57 10.26 -6.67 -7.01
N GLN A 58 10.33 -6.51 -5.68
CA GLN A 58 11.55 -6.75 -4.91
C GLN A 58 11.62 -8.14 -4.29
N VAL A 59 10.53 -8.63 -3.66
CA VAL A 59 10.52 -9.93 -2.95
C VAL A 59 9.12 -10.54 -3.04
N ASP A 60 9.04 -11.82 -3.43
CA ASP A 60 7.76 -12.53 -3.61
C ASP A 60 6.94 -12.66 -2.32
N GLY A 61 7.60 -12.63 -1.15
CA GLY A 61 6.95 -12.70 0.16
C GLY A 61 6.01 -11.53 0.47
N TYR A 62 6.07 -10.43 -0.28
CA TYR A 62 5.14 -9.30 -0.09
C TYR A 62 3.76 -9.54 -0.69
N VAL A 63 3.60 -10.43 -1.66
CA VAL A 63 2.28 -10.64 -2.30
C VAL A 63 1.26 -11.15 -1.29
N PRO A 64 1.52 -12.22 -0.50
CA PRO A 64 0.57 -12.68 0.51
C PRO A 64 0.31 -11.62 1.61
N LEU A 65 1.33 -10.84 1.97
CA LEU A 65 1.19 -9.75 2.94
C LEU A 65 0.28 -8.64 2.40
N ALA A 66 0.45 -8.26 1.14
CA ALA A 66 -0.39 -7.27 0.49
C ALA A 66 -1.84 -7.78 0.40
N GLU A 67 -2.06 -9.01 -0.06
CA GLU A 67 -3.39 -9.62 -0.10
C GLU A 67 -4.07 -9.62 1.27
N ARG A 68 -3.35 -9.97 2.34
CA ARG A 68 -3.90 -9.88 3.70
C ARG A 68 -4.16 -8.43 4.11
N ALA A 69 -3.30 -7.49 3.73
CA ALA A 69 -3.52 -6.07 4.01
C ALA A 69 -4.78 -5.54 3.31
N PHE A 70 -5.04 -5.89 2.05
CA PHE A 70 -6.28 -5.54 1.36
C PHE A 70 -7.52 -6.05 2.11
N ALA A 71 -7.51 -7.30 2.56
CA ALA A 71 -8.60 -7.86 3.37
C ALA A 71 -8.79 -7.08 4.68
N LEU A 72 -7.69 -6.77 5.39
CA LEU A 72 -7.73 -6.01 6.65
C LEU A 72 -8.22 -4.56 6.47
N TRP A 73 -7.90 -3.92 5.34
CA TRP A 73 -8.44 -2.59 5.04
C TRP A 73 -9.95 -2.64 4.81
N HIS A 74 -10.46 -3.62 4.07
CA HIS A 74 -11.90 -3.80 3.93
C HIS A 74 -12.59 -4.12 5.27
N GLU A 75 -12.02 -4.99 6.09
CA GLU A 75 -12.51 -5.24 7.46
C GLU A 75 -12.58 -3.92 8.28
N LEU A 76 -11.57 -3.05 8.16
CA LEU A 76 -11.56 -1.76 8.85
C LEU A 76 -12.58 -0.77 8.29
N GLU A 77 -12.80 -0.74 6.97
CA GLU A 77 -13.87 0.07 6.35
C GLU A 77 -15.25 -0.36 6.89
N GLU A 78 -15.50 -1.66 6.97
CA GLU A 78 -16.76 -2.23 7.51
C GLU A 78 -16.97 -1.84 8.98
N GLU A 79 -15.93 -1.92 9.80
CA GLU A 79 -16.01 -1.61 11.23
C GLU A 79 -16.11 -0.12 11.54
N SER A 80 -15.40 0.71 10.77
CA SER A 80 -15.38 2.17 10.97
C SER A 80 -16.55 2.88 10.29
N GLY A 81 -17.17 2.26 9.28
CA GLY A 81 -18.13 2.89 8.39
C GLY A 81 -17.52 3.97 7.48
N GLN A 82 -16.19 4.02 7.38
CA GLN A 82 -15.47 4.98 6.53
C GLN A 82 -14.99 4.29 5.26
N THR A 83 -15.05 5.00 4.13
CA THR A 83 -14.33 4.59 2.93
C THR A 83 -12.86 4.97 3.10
N LEU A 84 -12.00 3.96 3.12
CA LEU A 84 -10.56 4.10 3.32
C LEU A 84 -9.79 3.64 2.09
N LEU A 85 -10.24 2.59 1.38
CA LEU A 85 -9.50 2.00 0.27
C LEU A 85 -10.13 2.42 -1.07
N HIS A 86 -9.38 3.18 -1.84
CA HIS A 86 -9.78 3.68 -3.16
C HIS A 86 -9.04 2.95 -4.28
N ILE A 87 -9.72 2.01 -4.95
CA ILE A 87 -9.16 1.27 -6.09
C ILE A 87 -9.26 2.12 -7.37
N THR A 88 -8.16 2.79 -7.72
CA THR A 88 -8.05 3.63 -8.94
C THR A 88 -7.24 2.98 -10.04
N GLY A 89 -6.53 1.90 -9.73
CA GLY A 89 -5.42 1.39 -10.50
C GLY A 89 -4.15 2.23 -10.36
N GLU A 90 -3.03 1.67 -10.80
CA GLU A 90 -1.72 2.32 -10.86
C GLU A 90 -1.14 2.15 -12.26
N VAL A 91 -0.60 3.24 -12.84
CA VAL A 91 0.22 3.18 -14.04
C VAL A 91 1.68 3.48 -13.71
N TRP A 92 2.58 2.66 -14.26
CA TRP A 92 4.02 2.81 -14.13
C TRP A 92 4.62 3.08 -15.50
N LEU A 93 5.25 4.25 -15.66
CA LEU A 93 5.95 4.65 -16.88
C LEU A 93 7.44 4.47 -16.63
N LEU A 94 8.09 3.58 -17.38
CA LEU A 94 9.51 3.28 -17.21
C LEU A 94 10.18 3.01 -18.56
N TYR A 95 11.50 3.20 -18.62
CA TYR A 95 12.29 2.80 -19.78
C TYR A 95 12.50 1.28 -19.80
N GLU A 96 12.24 0.66 -20.94
CA GLU A 96 12.38 -0.79 -21.15
C GLU A 96 13.81 -1.28 -20.85
N ASN A 97 14.81 -0.46 -21.18
CA ASN A 97 16.24 -0.74 -21.02
C ASN A 97 16.90 0.06 -19.87
N GLY A 98 16.11 0.71 -19.01
CA GLY A 98 16.63 1.57 -17.95
C GLY A 98 17.27 0.77 -16.81
N LYS A 99 18.48 1.17 -16.38
CA LYS A 99 19.20 0.63 -15.21
C LYS A 99 18.43 0.67 -13.88
N THR A 100 17.29 1.37 -13.85
CA THR A 100 16.44 1.60 -12.66
C THR A 100 15.23 0.66 -12.59
N GLY A 101 14.91 -0.07 -13.67
CA GLY A 101 13.79 -1.01 -13.70
C GLY A 101 14.26 -2.41 -13.32
N ASN A 102 13.67 -3.00 -12.28
CA ASN A 102 13.79 -4.43 -12.01
C ASN A 102 13.06 -5.19 -13.13
N ARG A 103 13.72 -5.36 -14.29
CA ARG A 103 13.16 -6.03 -15.47
C ARG A 103 12.58 -7.40 -15.12
N ALA A 104 13.31 -8.15 -14.32
CA ALA A 104 12.83 -9.44 -13.82
C ALA A 104 11.56 -9.30 -12.97
N GLY A 105 11.44 -8.24 -12.18
CA GLY A 105 10.22 -7.90 -11.44
C GLY A 105 9.06 -7.54 -12.36
N VAL A 106 9.31 -6.76 -13.42
CA VAL A 106 8.30 -6.41 -14.43
C VAL A 106 7.79 -7.68 -15.11
N GLU A 107 8.69 -8.49 -15.65
CA GLU A 107 8.37 -9.76 -16.31
C GLU A 107 7.59 -10.69 -15.35
N ARG A 108 8.02 -10.82 -14.09
CA ARG A 108 7.29 -11.59 -13.07
C ARG A 108 5.89 -11.04 -12.80
N SER A 109 5.73 -9.72 -12.70
CA SER A 109 4.42 -9.11 -12.42
C SER A 109 3.43 -9.35 -13.55
N ILE A 110 3.90 -9.35 -14.80
CA ILE A 110 3.08 -9.67 -15.98
C ILE A 110 2.77 -11.16 -16.01
N ALA A 111 3.78 -12.02 -15.84
CA ALA A 111 3.61 -13.48 -15.85
C ALA A 111 2.65 -13.97 -14.77
N ARG A 112 2.57 -13.28 -13.63
CA ARG A 112 1.63 -13.57 -12.53
C ARG A 112 0.26 -12.90 -12.70
N GLY A 113 0.05 -12.13 -13.76
CA GLY A 113 -1.23 -11.47 -14.05
C GLY A 113 -1.52 -10.23 -13.20
N PHE A 114 -0.53 -9.70 -12.47
CA PHE A 114 -0.72 -8.46 -11.70
C PHE A 114 -0.72 -7.22 -12.61
N ARG A 115 0.07 -7.25 -13.68
CA ARG A 115 0.25 -6.09 -14.57
C ARG A 115 0.03 -6.44 -16.02
N VAL A 116 -0.48 -5.47 -16.76
CA VAL A 116 -0.57 -5.51 -18.23
C VAL A 116 0.20 -4.34 -18.82
N VAL A 117 0.80 -4.55 -20.00
CA VAL A 117 1.37 -3.44 -20.78
C VAL A 117 0.20 -2.69 -21.44
N LEU A 118 0.14 -1.37 -21.26
CA LEU A 118 -0.82 -0.54 -21.98
C LEU A 118 -0.23 -0.07 -23.31
N SER A 119 -1.05 -0.07 -24.35
CA SER A 119 -0.75 0.65 -25.58
C SER A 119 -0.77 2.17 -25.32
N GLU A 120 -0.14 2.96 -26.19
CA GLU A 120 -0.23 4.43 -26.11
C GLU A 120 -1.68 4.92 -26.18
N GLN A 121 -2.52 4.28 -26.98
CA GLN A 121 -3.94 4.60 -27.09
C GLN A 121 -4.68 4.33 -25.78
N ASP A 122 -4.47 3.17 -25.15
CA ASP A 122 -5.08 2.83 -23.86
C ASP A 122 -4.58 3.72 -22.74
N LEU A 123 -3.29 4.06 -22.75
CA LEU A 123 -2.70 5.01 -21.80
C LEU A 123 -3.35 6.38 -21.94
N ALA A 124 -3.45 6.92 -23.15
CA ALA A 124 -4.07 8.23 -23.38
C ALA A 124 -5.57 8.23 -23.02
N GLY A 125 -6.27 7.12 -23.26
CA GLY A 125 -7.68 6.98 -22.90
C GLY A 125 -7.92 6.91 -21.39
N ARG A 126 -7.05 6.22 -20.64
CA ARG A 126 -7.19 6.04 -19.18
C ARG A 126 -6.54 7.18 -18.37
N PHE A 127 -5.40 7.65 -18.84
CA PHE A 127 -4.54 8.63 -18.17
C PHE A 127 -4.11 9.72 -19.18
N PRO A 128 -5.02 10.63 -19.56
CA PRO A 128 -4.77 11.61 -20.63
C PRO A 128 -3.63 12.60 -20.33
N GLY A 129 -3.23 12.73 -19.06
CA GLY A 129 -2.07 13.53 -18.64
C GLY A 129 -0.72 12.82 -18.82
N CYS A 130 -0.71 11.51 -19.11
CA CYS A 130 0.50 10.73 -19.27
C CYS A 130 0.89 10.63 -20.75
N ARG A 131 2.19 10.71 -21.02
CA ARG A 131 2.78 10.49 -22.35
C ARG A 131 4.00 9.58 -22.23
N LEU A 132 4.12 8.64 -23.16
CA LEU A 132 5.33 7.85 -23.29
C LEU A 132 6.36 8.62 -24.11
N HIS A 133 7.62 8.55 -23.68
CA HIS A 133 8.76 8.94 -24.49
C HIS A 133 9.34 7.71 -25.18
N GLU A 134 10.15 7.93 -26.22
CA GLU A 134 10.82 6.86 -26.94
C GLU A 134 11.55 5.90 -25.98
N GLY A 135 11.31 4.59 -26.13
CA GLY A 135 11.87 3.55 -25.28
C GLY A 135 11.19 3.38 -23.92
N MET A 136 10.09 4.08 -23.64
CA MET A 136 9.26 3.84 -22.44
C MET A 136 8.13 2.85 -22.70
N ILE A 137 7.76 2.11 -21.66
CA ILE A 137 6.57 1.28 -21.59
C ILE A 137 5.65 1.76 -20.45
N ALA A 138 4.36 1.50 -20.59
CA ALA A 138 3.36 1.72 -19.54
C ALA A 138 2.88 0.38 -18.97
N LEU A 139 3.03 0.17 -17.66
CA LEU A 139 2.51 -1.01 -16.96
C LEU A 139 1.36 -0.61 -16.05
N TYR A 140 0.23 -1.31 -16.18
CA TYR A 140 -0.98 -1.01 -15.42
C TYR A 140 -1.35 -2.17 -14.49
N GLU A 141 -1.61 -1.85 -13.22
CA GLU A 141 -2.20 -2.75 -12.23
C GLU A 141 -3.59 -2.23 -11.85
N ALA A 142 -4.64 -2.95 -12.24
CA ALA A 142 -6.03 -2.51 -12.03
C ALA A 142 -6.45 -2.53 -10.56
N GLY A 143 -5.93 -3.49 -9.78
CA GLY A 143 -6.27 -3.66 -8.35
C GLY A 143 -5.46 -2.78 -7.40
N ALA A 144 -4.59 -1.91 -7.93
CA ALA A 144 -3.86 -0.94 -7.12
C ALA A 144 -4.73 0.29 -6.82
N GLY A 145 -4.30 1.09 -5.86
CA GLY A 145 -5.06 2.25 -5.43
C GLY A 145 -4.34 3.06 -4.37
N TYR A 146 -5.13 3.78 -3.58
CA TYR A 146 -4.64 4.48 -2.41
C TYR A 146 -5.55 4.30 -1.20
N LEU A 147 -4.94 4.52 -0.04
CA LEU A 147 -5.60 4.78 1.24
C LEU A 147 -5.62 6.29 1.47
#